data_AF-A0A965LZ84-F1
#
_entry.id   AF-A0A965LZ84-F1
#
_cell.length_a   1.000
_cell.length_b   1.000
_cell.length_c   1.000
_cell.angle_alpha   90.00
_cell.angle_beta   90.00
_cell.angle_gamma   90.00
#
_symmetry.space_group_name_H-M   'P 1'
#
loop_
_entity.id
_entity.type
_entity.pdbx_description
1 polymer ?
#
loop_
_entity_poly.entity_id
_entity_poly.type
_entity_poly.pdbx_seq_one_letter_code
_entity_poly.pdbx_strand_id
1 'polypeptide(L)'
;MATFSPEVTGYIVVSGLLLALMMGAHIGVALGLAGFAGIYLAVGPDAAFAQLTAIPFGTTNSFALAVIPLFILMGSFATVSGITTELFRMAYVWLGSLRGGLAMATVMSSAAFGAASGSTIVNAAVFTRMAMPEMARFGYDVRLNA
;
A
#
# COMPACT_ATOMS: atom_id res chain seq x y z
N MET A 1 -24.89 -26.08 -8.10
CA MET A 1 -25.12 -26.36 -9.52
C MET A 1 -24.32 -25.33 -10.30
N ALA A 2 -23.07 -25.65 -10.64
CA ALA A 2 -22.17 -24.75 -11.36
C ALA A 2 -22.62 -24.70 -12.83
N THR A 3 -23.15 -23.58 -13.28
CA THR A 3 -23.70 -23.42 -14.64
C THR A 3 -22.67 -22.98 -15.67
N PHE A 4 -21.43 -22.69 -15.26
CA PHE A 4 -20.32 -22.31 -16.15
C PHE A 4 -19.05 -23.09 -15.81
N SER A 5 -18.25 -23.43 -16.82
CA SER A 5 -16.93 -24.02 -16.59
C SER A 5 -16.02 -22.99 -15.88
N PRO A 6 -15.15 -23.43 -14.96
CA PRO A 6 -14.31 -22.52 -14.18
C PRO A 6 -13.46 -21.59 -15.05
N GLU A 7 -13.08 -22.04 -16.26
CA GLU A 7 -12.29 -21.23 -17.19
C GLU A 7 -13.11 -20.05 -17.74
N VAL A 8 -14.38 -20.27 -18.11
CA VAL A 8 -15.25 -19.24 -18.69
C VAL A 8 -15.58 -18.14 -17.69
N THR A 9 -15.86 -18.52 -16.43
CA THR A 9 -16.07 -17.56 -15.35
C THR A 9 -14.82 -16.70 -15.13
N GLY A 10 -13.63 -17.29 -15.20
CA GLY A 10 -12.37 -16.58 -15.12
C GLY A 10 -12.22 -15.52 -16.22
N TYR A 11 -12.47 -15.87 -17.48
CA TYR A 11 -12.38 -14.92 -18.59
C TYR A 11 -13.39 -13.77 -18.47
N ILE A 12 -14.62 -14.03 -18.03
CA ILE A 12 -15.65 -13.00 -17.87
C ILE A 12 -15.26 -12.00 -16.77
N VAL A 13 -14.78 -12.49 -15.62
CA VAL A 13 -14.42 -11.63 -14.49
C VAL A 13 -13.16 -10.81 -14.80
N VAL A 14 -12.15 -11.41 -15.43
CA VAL A 14 -10.90 -10.72 -15.79
C VAL A 14 -11.14 -9.67 -16.87
N SER A 15 -11.91 -9.99 -17.91
CA SER A 15 -12.25 -9.01 -18.95
C SER A 15 -13.10 -7.86 -18.39
N GLY A 16 -14.07 -8.16 -17.52
CA GLY A 16 -14.86 -7.15 -16.82
C GLY A 16 -14.01 -6.23 -15.94
N LEU A 17 -13.05 -6.78 -15.19
CA LEU A 17 -12.11 -6.02 -14.38
C LEU A 17 -11.25 -5.09 -15.25
N LEU A 18 -10.67 -5.61 -16.34
CA LEU A 18 -9.84 -4.81 -17.25
C LEU A 18 -10.64 -3.67 -17.88
N LEU A 19 -11.87 -3.93 -18.33
CA LEU A 19 -12.76 -2.90 -18.86
C LEU A 19 -13.09 -1.82 -17.81
N ALA A 20 -13.39 -2.22 -16.57
CA ALA A 20 -13.66 -1.28 -15.48
C ALA A 20 -12.46 -0.38 -15.18
N LEU A 21 -11.24 -0.94 -15.20
CA LEU A 21 -10.01 -0.18 -15.02
C LEU A 21 -9.74 0.76 -16.20
N MET A 22 -10.00 0.32 -17.44
CA MET A 22 -9.86 1.17 -18.63
C MET A 22 -10.85 2.34 -18.66
N MET A 23 -12.05 2.16 -18.09
CA MET A 23 -13.04 3.22 -17.90
C MET A 23 -12.68 4.21 -16.78
N GLY A 24 -11.54 4.03 -16.10
CA GLY A 24 -11.08 4.90 -15.03
C GLY A 24 -11.83 4.69 -13.71
N ALA A 25 -12.47 3.53 -13.51
CA ALA A 25 -13.10 3.22 -12.23
C ALA A 25 -12.04 3.11 -11.11
N HIS A 26 -12.42 3.49 -9.91
CA HIS A 26 -11.55 3.36 -8.74
C HIS A 26 -11.15 1.88 -8.54
N ILE A 27 -9.84 1.61 -8.50
CA ILE A 27 -9.27 0.25 -8.49
C ILE A 27 -9.90 -0.62 -7.39
N GLY A 28 -10.11 -0.06 -6.19
CA GLY A 28 -10.74 -0.78 -5.09
C GLY A 28 -12.18 -1.23 -5.38
N VAL A 29 -12.97 -0.41 -6.07
CA VAL A 29 -14.35 -0.75 -6.45
C VAL A 29 -14.35 -1.79 -7.55
N ALA A 30 -13.47 -1.64 -8.54
CA ALA A 30 -13.32 -2.58 -9.64
C ALA A 30 -12.91 -3.99 -9.13
N LEU A 31 -11.92 -4.06 -8.25
CA LEU A 31 -11.50 -5.32 -7.61
C LEU A 31 -12.58 -5.91 -6.71
N GLY A 32 -13.29 -5.08 -5.94
CA GLY A 32 -14.39 -5.53 -5.08
C GLY A 32 -15.55 -6.13 -5.88
N LEU A 33 -15.99 -5.45 -6.93
CA LEU A 33 -17.06 -5.95 -7.81
C LEU A 33 -16.64 -7.18 -8.61
N ALA A 34 -15.42 -7.21 -9.15
CA ALA A 34 -14.90 -8.36 -9.85
C ALA A 34 -14.77 -9.59 -8.94
N GLY A 35 -14.27 -9.40 -7.71
CA GLY A 35 -14.20 -10.46 -6.70
C GLY A 35 -15.58 -10.99 -6.31
N PHE A 36 -16.54 -10.09 -6.05
CA PHE A 36 -17.92 -10.47 -5.75
C PHE A 36 -18.58 -11.22 -6.90
N ALA A 37 -18.48 -10.71 -8.13
CA ALA A 37 -19.01 -11.36 -9.33
C ALA A 37 -18.36 -12.73 -9.58
N GLY A 38 -17.05 -12.86 -9.34
CA GLY A 38 -16.33 -14.12 -9.44
C GLY A 38 -16.80 -15.17 -8.44
N ILE A 39 -16.96 -14.81 -7.17
CA ILE A 39 -17.48 -15.72 -6.14
C ILE A 39 -18.94 -16.10 -6.41
N TYR A 40 -19.74 -15.12 -6.84
CA TYR A 40 -21.15 -15.32 -7.19
C TYR A 40 -21.33 -16.34 -8.31
N LEU A 41 -20.50 -16.26 -9.37
CA LEU A 41 -20.56 -17.15 -10.52
C LEU A 41 -19.86 -18.50 -10.29
N ALA A 42 -18.79 -18.55 -9.48
CA ALA A 42 -18.00 -19.77 -9.27
C ALA A 42 -18.55 -20.68 -8.16
N VAL A 43 -19.03 -20.11 -7.05
CA VAL A 43 -19.46 -20.87 -5.86
C VAL A 43 -20.97 -20.77 -5.67
N GLY A 44 -21.54 -19.58 -5.87
CA GLY A 44 -22.97 -19.33 -5.77
C GLY A 44 -23.33 -18.09 -4.94
N PRO A 45 -24.60 -17.69 -4.95
CA PRO A 45 -25.07 -16.45 -4.32
C PRO A 45 -24.85 -16.42 -2.81
N ASP A 46 -25.13 -17.53 -2.11
CA ASP A 46 -25.01 -17.59 -0.64
C ASP A 46 -23.56 -17.38 -0.17
N ALA A 47 -22.58 -17.96 -0.87
CA ALA A 47 -21.17 -17.78 -0.58
C ALA A 47 -20.68 -16.35 -0.89
N ALA A 48 -21.21 -15.73 -1.94
CA ALA A 48 -20.85 -14.35 -2.30
C ALA A 48 -21.35 -13.35 -1.25
N PHE A 49 -22.60 -13.47 -0.79
CA PHE A 49 -23.14 -12.61 0.27
C PHE A 49 -22.48 -12.88 1.63
N ALA A 50 -22.16 -14.12 1.95
CA ALA A 50 -21.42 -14.46 3.17
C ALA A 50 -19.99 -13.85 3.16
N GLN A 51 -19.29 -13.88 2.02
CA GLN A 51 -17.97 -13.25 1.92
C GLN A 51 -18.04 -11.72 1.93
N LEU A 52 -19.10 -11.12 1.40
CA LEU A 52 -19.30 -9.66 1.43
C LEU A 52 -19.36 -9.12 2.86
N THR A 53 -19.83 -9.90 3.84
CA THR A 53 -19.85 -9.51 5.26
C THR A 53 -18.60 -9.97 6.01
N ALA A 54 -18.08 -11.17 5.71
CA ALA A 54 -16.91 -11.73 6.38
C ALA A 54 -15.61 -10.98 6.06
N ILE A 55 -15.39 -10.59 4.80
CA ILE A 55 -14.14 -9.95 4.37
C ILE A 55 -13.96 -8.57 5.05
N PRO A 56 -14.92 -7.62 5.00
CA PRO A 56 -14.74 -6.33 5.67
C PRO A 56 -14.61 -6.47 7.18
N PHE A 57 -15.34 -7.41 7.79
CA PHE A 57 -15.27 -7.67 9.22
C PHE A 57 -13.89 -8.20 9.64
N GLY A 58 -13.34 -9.16 8.90
CA GLY A 58 -11.97 -9.67 9.12
C GLY A 58 -10.88 -8.62 8.85
N THR A 59 -11.10 -7.75 7.87
CA THR A 59 -10.13 -6.67 7.55
C THR A 59 -10.15 -5.57 8.61
N THR A 60 -11.33 -5.24 9.16
CA THR A 60 -11.48 -4.24 10.23
C THR A 60 -10.97 -4.77 11.57
N ASN A 61 -11.10 -6.07 11.82
CA ASN A 61 -10.49 -6.75 12.96
C ASN A 61 -9.01 -7.15 12.68
N SER A 62 -8.38 -6.56 11.67
CA SER A 62 -6.99 -6.87 11.37
C SER A 62 -6.09 -6.23 12.42
N PHE A 63 -5.22 -7.06 13.00
CA PHE A 63 -4.13 -6.64 13.87
C PHE A 63 -3.28 -5.52 13.25
N ALA A 64 -3.23 -5.44 11.92
CA ALA A 64 -2.55 -4.37 11.19
C ALA A 64 -3.05 -2.96 11.57
N LEU A 65 -4.36 -2.76 11.81
CA LEU A 65 -4.91 -1.46 12.17
C LEU A 65 -4.52 -1.03 13.60
N ALA A 66 -4.40 -1.97 14.53
CA ALA A 66 -3.90 -1.72 15.88
C ALA A 66 -2.39 -1.40 15.90
N VAL A 67 -1.65 -1.95 14.94
CA VAL A 67 -0.21 -1.80 14.78
C VAL A 67 0.18 -0.46 14.12
N ILE A 68 -0.70 0.13 13.30
CA ILE A 68 -0.46 1.43 12.64
C ILE A 68 -0.09 2.55 13.66
N PRO A 69 -0.87 2.82 14.73
CA PRO A 69 -0.51 3.85 15.71
C PRO A 69 0.83 3.60 16.41
N LEU A 70 1.15 2.35 16.72
CA LEU A 70 2.41 1.98 17.37
C LEU A 70 3.62 2.26 16.46
N PHE A 71 3.52 1.95 15.16
CA PHE A 71 4.57 2.29 14.21
C PHE A 71 4.65 3.79 13.93
N ILE A 72 3.53 4.51 13.90
CA ILE A 72 3.53 5.98 13.82
C ILE A 72 4.26 6.57 15.03
N LEU A 73 3.98 6.05 16.24
CA LEU A 73 4.65 6.47 17.46
C LEU A 73 6.16 6.17 17.40
N MET A 74 6.55 4.98 16.92
CA MET A 74 7.95 4.63 16.68
C MET A 74 8.63 5.61 15.70
N GLY A 75 7.98 5.93 14.59
CA GLY A 75 8.49 6.91 13.62
C GLY A 75 8.62 8.32 14.21
N SER A 76 7.67 8.71 15.07
CA SER A 76 7.74 9.97 15.82
C SER A 76 8.93 10.00 16.78
N PHE A 77 9.19 8.92 17.52
CA PHE A 77 10.36 8.83 18.39
C PHE A 77 11.68 8.82 17.61
N ALA A 78 11.75 8.10 16.48
CA ALA A 78 12.93 8.09 15.61
C ALA A 78 13.25 9.50 15.04
N THR A 79 12.21 10.29 14.75
CA THR A 79 12.35 11.65 14.25
C THR A 79 12.77 12.62 15.36
N VAL A 80 12.16 12.54 16.54
CA VAL A 80 12.52 13.41 17.69
C VAL A 80 13.91 13.11 18.24
N SER A 81 14.35 11.85 18.21
CA SER A 81 15.68 11.43 18.66
C SER A 81 16.81 11.78 17.67
N GLY A 82 16.49 12.31 16.48
CA GLY A 82 17.48 12.67 15.46
C GLY A 82 18.06 11.48 14.68
N ILE A 83 17.60 10.25 14.95
CA ILE A 83 18.05 9.04 14.24
C ILE A 83 17.70 9.13 12.75
N THR A 84 16.51 9.63 12.43
CA THR A 84 16.07 9.89 11.05
C THR A 84 17.06 10.77 10.30
N THR A 85 17.49 11.87 10.94
CA THR A 85 18.41 12.85 10.35
C THR A 85 19.78 12.27 10.09
N GLU A 86 20.35 11.52 11.05
CA GLU A 86 21.65 10.88 10.88
C GLU A 86 21.60 9.78 9.80
N LEU A 87 20.49 9.04 9.71
CA LEU A 87 20.29 8.03 8.67
C LEU A 87 20.20 8.66 7.27
N PHE A 88 19.44 9.75 7.13
CA PHE A 88 19.36 10.52 5.88
C PHE A 88 20.72 11.10 5.49
N ARG A 89 21.48 11.62 6.47
CA ARG A 89 22.83 12.12 6.24
C ARG A 89 23.78 11.01 5.80
N MET A 90 23.72 9.84 6.42
CA MET A 90 24.54 8.69 6.06
C MET A 90 24.22 8.20 4.64
N ALA A 91 22.92 8.10 4.31
CA ALA A 91 22.47 7.77 2.97
C ALA A 91 22.88 8.83 1.94
N TYR A 92 22.82 10.12 2.28
CA TYR A 92 23.29 11.21 1.43
C TYR A 92 24.81 11.17 1.23
N VAL A 93 25.60 10.79 2.23
CA VAL A 93 27.06 10.62 2.05
C VAL A 93 27.37 9.46 1.09
N TRP A 94 26.58 8.38 1.12
CA TRP A 94 26.78 7.22 0.24
C TRP A 94 26.27 7.45 -1.18
N LEU A 95 25.13 8.12 -1.33
CA LEU A 95 24.40 8.22 -2.61
C LEU A 95 24.41 9.64 -3.20
N GLY A 96 24.73 10.68 -2.43
CA GLY A 96 24.66 12.09 -2.83
C GLY A 96 25.68 12.51 -3.88
N SER A 97 26.72 11.70 -4.13
CA SER A 97 27.65 11.89 -5.25
C SER A 97 27.03 11.56 -6.61
N LEU A 98 25.89 10.87 -6.63
CA LEU A 98 25.16 10.52 -7.85
C LEU A 98 24.05 11.54 -8.12
N ARG A 99 23.85 11.87 -9.41
CA ARG A 99 22.71 12.67 -9.86
C ARG A 99 21.41 11.97 -9.46
N GLY A 100 20.65 12.55 -8.51
CA GLY A 100 19.45 11.94 -7.93
C GLY A 100 19.65 11.17 -6.62
N GLY A 101 20.81 11.29 -5.98
CA GLY A 101 21.18 10.55 -4.76
C GLY A 101 20.18 10.64 -3.60
N LEU A 102 19.50 11.78 -3.44
CA LEU A 102 18.46 11.95 -2.42
C LEU A 102 17.24 11.06 -2.67
N ALA A 103 16.79 10.93 -3.92
CA ALA A 103 15.67 10.06 -4.28
C ALA A 103 16.02 8.58 -4.04
N MET A 104 17.25 8.17 -4.39
CA MET A 104 17.72 6.81 -4.10
C MET A 104 17.84 6.54 -2.60
N ALA A 105 18.28 7.51 -1.80
CA ALA A 105 18.32 7.41 -0.34
C ALA A 105 16.92 7.24 0.27
N THR A 106 15.91 7.95 -0.26
CA THR A 106 14.51 7.82 0.16
C THR A 106 13.95 6.43 -0.20
N VAL A 107 14.20 5.94 -1.42
CA VAL A 107 13.74 4.60 -1.85
C VAL A 107 14.40 3.50 -1.01
N MET A 108 15.71 3.59 -0.75
CA MET A 108 16.43 2.64 0.09
C MET A 108 15.91 2.65 1.54
N SER A 109 15.66 3.83 2.10
CA SER A 109 15.08 3.96 3.43
C SER A 109 13.66 3.41 3.49
N SER A 110 12.84 3.64 2.46
CA SER A 110 11.50 3.03 2.35
C SER A 110 11.57 1.52 2.20
N ALA A 111 12.56 0.99 1.47
CA ALA A 111 12.71 -0.45 1.29
C ALA A 111 13.14 -1.12 2.60
N ALA A 112 14.07 -0.51 3.35
CA ALA A 112 14.48 -0.99 4.67
C ALA A 112 13.34 -0.94 5.70
N PHE A 113 12.56 0.15 5.70
CA PHE A 113 11.39 0.29 6.57
C PHE A 113 10.25 -0.67 6.16
N GLY A 114 10.04 -0.86 4.86
CA GLY A 114 9.10 -1.84 4.32
C GLY A 114 9.46 -3.28 4.67
N ALA A 115 10.75 -3.63 4.65
CA ALA A 115 11.24 -4.94 5.06
C ALA A 115 11.02 -5.19 6.56
N ALA A 116 11.16 -4.17 7.41
CA ALA A 116 10.93 -4.28 8.85
C ALA A 116 9.43 -4.27 9.22
N SER A 117 8.62 -3.47 8.54
CA SER A 117 7.19 -3.29 8.85
C SER A 117 6.28 -4.35 8.24
N GLY A 118 6.71 -5.05 7.18
CA GLY A 118 5.96 -6.13 6.53
C GLY A 118 4.60 -5.72 5.94
N SER A 119 4.25 -4.43 6.01
CA SER A 119 2.95 -3.89 5.62
C SER A 119 3.15 -2.62 4.80
N THR A 120 2.63 -2.64 3.58
CA THR A 120 2.69 -1.50 2.64
C THR A 120 1.92 -0.29 3.15
N ILE A 121 0.82 -0.48 3.88
CA ILE A 121 0.02 0.61 4.47
C ILE A 121 0.80 1.31 5.58
N VAL A 122 1.43 0.53 6.47
CA VAL A 122 2.25 1.07 7.57
C VAL A 122 3.46 1.80 7.01
N ASN A 123 4.15 1.18 6.03
CA ASN A 123 5.27 1.79 5.36
C ASN A 123 4.87 3.14 4.74
N ALA A 124 3.80 3.20 3.94
CA ALA A 124 3.36 4.45 3.33
C ALA A 124 2.99 5.54 4.36
N ALA A 125 2.29 5.19 5.45
CA ALA A 125 1.85 6.16 6.44
C ALA A 125 3.00 6.73 7.29
N VAL A 126 3.90 5.88 7.76
CA VAL A 126 4.98 6.26 8.68
C VAL A 126 6.17 6.81 7.93
N PHE A 127 6.58 6.13 6.87
CA PHE A 127 7.74 6.54 6.07
C PHE A 127 7.52 7.92 5.44
N THR A 128 6.33 8.18 4.88
CA THR A 128 6.02 9.49 4.28
C THR A 128 6.10 10.62 5.32
N ARG A 129 5.60 10.40 6.54
CA ARG A 129 5.70 11.40 7.63
C ARG A 129 7.14 11.62 8.11
N MET A 130 7.96 10.58 8.13
CA MET A 130 9.36 10.63 8.53
C MET A 130 10.26 11.25 7.44
N ALA A 131 9.97 10.96 6.17
CA ALA A 131 10.76 11.39 5.01
C ALA A 131 10.46 12.82 4.56
N MET A 132 9.20 13.28 4.66
CA MET A 132 8.81 14.65 4.29
C MET A 132 9.70 15.77 4.88
N PRO A 133 9.95 15.83 6.20
CA PRO A 133 10.74 16.92 6.78
C PRO A 133 12.19 16.93 6.29
N GLU A 134 12.80 15.76 6.09
CA GLU A 134 14.17 15.67 5.58
C GLU A 134 14.23 16.03 4.08
N MET A 135 13.30 15.56 3.25
CA MET A 135 13.25 15.93 1.83
C MET A 135 13.09 17.45 1.63
N ALA A 136 12.28 18.11 2.47
CA ALA A 136 12.16 19.57 2.46
C ALA A 136 13.47 20.27 2.87
N ARG A 137 14.19 19.73 3.88
CA ARG A 137 15.47 20.27 4.35
C ARG A 137 16.59 20.20 3.29
N PHE A 138 16.57 19.17 2.45
CA PHE A 138 17.50 19.03 1.32
C PHE A 138 17.07 19.80 0.06
N GLY A 139 16.04 20.65 0.15
CA GLY A 139 15.67 21.60 -0.91
C GLY A 139 14.74 21.06 -2.00
N TYR A 140 14.08 19.92 -1.78
CA TYR A 140 13.07 19.41 -2.72
C TYR A 140 11.73 20.13 -2.53
N ASP A 141 11.13 20.61 -3.63
CA ASP A 141 9.86 21.34 -3.59
C ASP A 141 8.73 20.41 -3.12
N VAL A 142 8.13 20.73 -1.97
CA VAL A 142 7.07 19.95 -1.32
C VAL A 142 5.86 19.73 -2.24
N ARG A 143 5.68 20.60 -3.26
CA ARG A 143 4.59 20.52 -4.23
C ARG A 143 4.72 19.40 -5.26
N LEU A 144 5.89 18.75 -5.39
CA LEU A 144 6.13 17.66 -6.34
C LEU A 144 6.15 16.25 -5.71
N ASN A 145 6.00 16.15 -4.37
CA ASN A 145 6.20 14.92 -3.58
C ASN A 145 4.90 14.27 -3.06
N ALA A 146 3.73 14.61 -3.62
CA ALA A 146 2.43 14.06 -3.24
C ALA A 146 1.94 12.97 -4.21
#